data_AF-A0A2P2PN39-F1
#
_entry.id   AF-A0A2P2PN39-F1
#
_cell.length_a   1.000
_cell.length_b   1.000
_cell.length_c   1.000
_cell.angle_alpha   90.00
_cell.angle_beta   90.00
_cell.angle_gamma   90.00
#
_symmetry.space_group_name_H-M   'P 1'
#
loop_
_entity.id
_entity.type
_entity.pdbx_description
1 polymer ?
#
loop_
_entity_poly.entity_id
_entity_poly.type
_entity_poly.pdbx_seq_one_letter_code
_entity_poly.pdbx_strand_id
1 'polypeptide(L)'
;MNLCSTIRHIKAELTVPGNDSENPLSFVSGLPVGIPLDIALHSVSSENRLWLRITRSENSTQFVSLDTNLCNGSNEVNRLTFTAPFYRTPKASSFTLRVCIGMECLFEDIHVTKGYAGPKHVLVYLCQEKNVYLRMV
;
A
#
# COMPACT_ATOMS: atom_id res chain seq x y z
N MET A 1 -13.77 -13.99 36.22
CA MET A 1 -13.24 -13.02 35.25
C MET A 1 -13.50 -13.59 33.86
N ASN A 2 -14.41 -13.01 33.09
CA ASN A 2 -14.66 -13.43 31.71
C ASN A 2 -13.66 -12.72 30.79
N LEU A 3 -12.57 -13.39 30.41
CA LEU A 3 -11.76 -12.99 29.25
C LEU A 3 -12.44 -13.55 27.99
N CYS A 4 -13.49 -12.87 27.52
CA CYS A 4 -13.90 -13.00 26.13
C CYS A 4 -13.55 -11.70 25.43
N SER A 5 -12.25 -11.53 25.14
CA SER A 5 -11.80 -10.46 24.26
C SER A 5 -12.24 -10.82 22.85
N THR A 6 -13.11 -10.00 22.26
CA THR A 6 -13.45 -10.10 20.84
C THR A 6 -12.17 -10.00 20.02
N ILE A 7 -11.88 -11.02 19.21
CA ILE A 7 -10.74 -10.98 18.27
C ILE A 7 -11.03 -9.87 17.28
N ARG A 8 -10.21 -8.81 17.30
CA ARG A 8 -10.29 -7.73 16.31
C ARG A 8 -9.44 -8.09 15.11
N HIS A 9 -10.06 -8.22 13.95
CA HIS A 9 -9.35 -8.51 12.71
C HIS A 9 -8.71 -7.21 12.18
N ILE A 10 -7.40 -7.24 11.97
CA ILE A 10 -6.68 -6.17 11.27
C ILE A 10 -6.96 -6.31 9.79
N LYS A 11 -7.52 -5.27 9.17
CA LYS A 11 -7.77 -5.24 7.73
C LYS A 11 -7.58 -3.84 7.16
N ALA A 12 -7.35 -3.80 5.85
CA ALA A 12 -7.32 -2.55 5.10
C ALA A 12 -8.27 -2.63 3.91
N GLU A 13 -8.82 -1.48 3.54
CA GLU A 13 -9.54 -1.28 2.27
C GLU A 13 -8.75 -0.25 1.47
N LEU A 14 -8.58 -0.52 0.19
CA LEU A 14 -7.77 0.28 -0.71
C LEU A 14 -8.55 0.51 -2.00
N THR A 15 -8.66 1.77 -2.42
CA THR A 15 -9.26 2.15 -3.69
C THR A 15 -8.42 3.22 -4.38
N VAL A 16 -8.51 3.28 -5.71
CA VAL A 16 -7.85 4.28 -6.55
C VAL A 16 -8.98 5.08 -7.23
N PRO A 17 -9.34 6.26 -6.69
CA PRO A 17 -10.54 6.95 -7.11
C PRO A 17 -10.46 7.37 -8.59
N GLY A 18 -11.52 7.07 -9.35
CA GLY A 18 -11.62 7.43 -10.76
C GLY A 18 -10.65 6.70 -11.70
N ASN A 19 -10.00 5.62 -11.25
CA ASN A 19 -9.08 4.86 -12.09
C ASN A 19 -9.66 3.50 -12.49
N ASP A 20 -9.81 3.31 -13.79
CA ASP A 20 -10.16 2.05 -14.44
C ASP A 20 -9.46 1.96 -15.82
N SER A 21 -9.76 0.94 -16.61
CA SER A 21 -9.14 0.73 -17.92
C SER A 21 -9.44 1.84 -18.92
N GLU A 22 -10.61 2.47 -18.81
CA GLU A 22 -11.07 3.56 -19.68
C GLU A 22 -10.60 4.92 -19.17
N ASN A 23 -10.35 5.02 -17.85
CA ASN A 23 -9.89 6.21 -17.14
C ASN A 23 -8.49 6.02 -16.51
N PRO A 24 -7.42 5.82 -17.32
CA PRO A 24 -6.07 5.62 -16.80
C PRO A 24 -5.45 6.93 -16.28
N LEU A 25 -4.58 6.82 -15.28
CA LEU A 25 -3.74 7.93 -14.83
C LEU A 25 -2.72 8.30 -15.91
N SER A 26 -2.56 9.60 -16.14
CA SER A 26 -1.55 10.12 -17.04
C SER A 26 -0.16 10.03 -16.43
N PHE A 27 0.84 9.67 -17.22
CA PHE A 27 2.25 9.71 -16.78
C PHE A 27 3.21 10.14 -17.90
N VAL A 28 4.38 10.63 -17.50
CA VAL A 28 5.50 10.90 -18.41
C VAL A 28 6.59 9.87 -18.15
N SER A 29 7.08 9.24 -19.22
CA SER A 29 8.14 8.23 -19.11
C SER A 29 9.41 8.80 -18.49
N GLY A 30 9.98 8.08 -17.51
CA GLY A 30 11.19 8.49 -16.79
C GLY A 30 10.95 9.49 -15.65
N LEU A 31 9.73 10.03 -15.50
CA LEU A 31 9.36 10.86 -14.37
C LEU A 31 8.54 10.07 -13.34
N PRO A 32 8.66 10.39 -12.04
CA PRO A 32 7.78 9.83 -11.02
C PRO A 32 6.32 10.21 -11.28
N VAL A 33 5.41 9.29 -10.99
CA VAL A 33 3.96 9.53 -11.07
C VAL A 33 3.33 9.35 -9.69
N GLY A 34 2.40 10.25 -9.34
CA GLY A 34 1.60 10.14 -8.12
C GLY A 34 0.38 9.26 -8.35
N ILE A 35 0.18 8.26 -7.49
CA ILE A 35 -0.99 7.38 -7.49
C ILE A 35 -1.89 7.81 -6.33
N PRO A 36 -3.07 8.42 -6.58
CA PRO A 36 -4.01 8.78 -5.53
C PRO A 36 -4.67 7.51 -4.98
N LEU A 37 -4.72 7.39 -3.66
CA LEU A 37 -5.29 6.25 -2.96
C LEU A 37 -6.20 6.72 -1.84
N ASP A 38 -7.38 6.12 -1.77
CA ASP A 38 -8.22 6.20 -0.57
C ASP A 38 -8.07 4.91 0.21
N ILE A 39 -7.68 5.05 1.47
CA ILE A 39 -7.33 3.95 2.37
C ILE A 39 -8.24 3.99 3.58
N ALA A 40 -8.80 2.84 3.97
CA ALA A 40 -9.42 2.65 5.28
C ALA A 40 -8.68 1.54 6.04
N LEU A 41 -8.30 1.82 7.29
CA LEU A 41 -7.57 0.91 8.17
C LEU A 41 -8.44 0.56 9.36
N HIS A 42 -8.58 -0.73 9.66
CA HIS A 42 -9.38 -1.23 10.77
C HIS A 42 -8.49 -1.91 11.80
N SER A 43 -8.66 -1.53 13.08
CA SER A 43 -7.88 -2.10 14.20
C SER A 43 -6.35 -2.02 14.04
N VAL A 44 -5.87 -1.01 13.31
CA VAL A 44 -4.43 -0.71 13.15
C VAL A 44 -4.01 0.31 14.21
N SER A 45 -2.89 0.07 14.90
CA SER A 45 -2.25 1.00 15.82
C SER A 45 -1.10 1.77 15.16
N SER A 46 -0.66 2.87 15.79
CA SER A 46 0.52 3.63 15.36
C SER A 46 1.83 2.81 15.41
N GLU A 47 1.86 1.74 16.20
CA GLU A 47 3.01 0.84 16.31
C GLU A 47 3.11 -0.12 15.10
N ASN A 48 2.01 -0.34 14.36
CA ASN A 48 2.03 -1.17 13.17
C ASN A 48 2.78 -0.45 12.04
N ARG A 49 3.80 -1.12 11.49
CA ARG A 49 4.51 -0.64 10.31
C ARG A 49 3.77 -1.06 9.06
N LEU A 50 3.14 -0.08 8.40
CA LEU A 50 2.41 -0.30 7.17
C LEU A 50 3.24 0.06 5.94
N TRP A 51 3.06 -0.74 4.91
CA TRP A 51 3.71 -0.60 3.62
C TRP A 51 2.68 -0.70 2.51
N LEU A 52 2.67 0.27 1.62
CA LEU A 52 2.07 0.12 0.31
C LEU A 52 3.06 -0.64 -0.58
N ARG A 53 2.65 -1.81 -1.06
CA ARG A 53 3.36 -2.55 -2.11
C ARG A 53 2.83 -2.11 -3.47
N ILE A 54 3.72 -1.74 -4.38
CA ILE A 54 3.42 -1.38 -5.77
C ILE A 54 4.21 -2.31 -6.68
N THR A 55 3.53 -3.12 -7.48
CA THR A 55 4.16 -4.14 -8.33
C THR A 55 3.73 -3.97 -9.78
N ARG A 56 4.68 -3.89 -10.71
CA ARG A 56 4.41 -3.91 -12.17
C ARG A 56 4.51 -5.33 -12.75
N SER A 57 5.50 -6.07 -12.29
CA SER A 57 5.81 -7.47 -12.63
C SER A 57 6.44 -8.14 -11.41
N GLU A 58 6.56 -9.47 -11.39
CA GLU A 58 7.10 -10.22 -10.24
C GLU A 58 8.45 -9.69 -9.73
N ASN A 59 9.27 -9.22 -10.66
CA ASN A 59 10.62 -8.68 -10.46
C ASN A 59 10.69 -7.15 -10.35
N SER A 60 9.55 -6.45 -10.34
CA SER A 60 9.47 -4.98 -10.25
C SER A 60 8.50 -4.55 -9.17
N THR A 61 8.95 -4.64 -7.91
CA THR A 61 8.22 -4.19 -6.73
C THR A 61 8.88 -2.97 -6.10
N GLN A 62 8.05 -2.01 -5.69
CA GLN A 62 8.41 -0.85 -4.88
C GLN A 62 7.58 -0.89 -3.59
N PHE A 63 8.20 -0.51 -2.47
CA PHE A 63 7.51 -0.34 -1.19
C PHE A 63 7.52 1.13 -0.80
N VAL A 64 6.39 1.62 -0.29
CA VAL A 64 6.25 2.97 0.25
C VAL A 64 5.73 2.84 1.67
N SER A 65 6.42 3.42 2.65
CA SER A 65 5.96 3.40 4.03
C SER A 65 4.73 4.28 4.17
N LEU A 66 3.71 3.78 4.87
CA LEU A 66 2.52 4.53 5.24
C LEU A 66 2.66 4.97 6.69
N ASP A 67 2.70 6.27 6.93
CA ASP A 67 2.78 6.82 8.28
C ASP A 67 1.42 6.69 8.97
N THR A 68 1.34 5.76 9.93
CA THR A 68 0.15 5.50 10.74
C THR A 68 -0.13 6.63 11.71
N ASN A 69 0.80 7.55 11.98
CA ASN A 69 0.53 8.76 12.77
C ASN A 69 -0.40 9.74 12.05
N LEU A 70 -0.62 9.57 10.75
CA LEU A 70 -1.66 10.30 10.02
C LEU A 70 -3.08 9.85 10.43
N CYS A 71 -3.21 8.73 11.14
CA CYS A 71 -4.46 8.17 11.62
C CYS A 71 -4.75 8.64 13.06
N ASN A 72 -5.23 9.87 13.22
CA ASN A 72 -5.56 10.45 14.54
C ASN A 72 -6.97 10.08 15.06
N GLY A 73 -7.60 9.03 14.56
CA GLY A 73 -8.98 8.69 14.92
C GLY A 73 -9.10 7.82 16.17
N SER A 74 -9.96 8.22 17.11
CA SER A 74 -10.47 7.38 18.20
C SER A 74 -11.47 6.30 17.74
N ASN A 75 -11.77 6.25 16.44
CA ASN A 75 -12.74 5.34 15.86
C ASN A 75 -12.06 4.02 15.48
N GLU A 76 -12.82 2.92 15.46
CA GLU A 76 -12.34 1.60 15.04
C GLU A 76 -11.81 1.57 13.59
N VAL A 77 -12.12 2.61 12.79
CA VAL A 77 -11.74 2.76 11.39
C VAL A 77 -11.11 4.12 11.15
N ASN A 78 -9.89 4.12 10.61
CA ASN A 78 -9.16 5.31 10.19
C ASN A 78 -9.16 5.41 8.67
N ARG A 79 -9.66 6.52 8.12
CA ARG A 79 -9.67 6.78 6.67
C ARG A 79 -8.68 7.88 6.34
N LEU A 80 -7.89 7.70 5.28
CA LEU A 80 -6.94 8.69 4.81
C LEU A 80 -6.80 8.66 3.29
N THR A 81 -6.48 9.81 2.73
CA THR A 81 -6.08 9.96 1.33
C THR A 81 -4.55 10.03 1.26
N PHE A 82 -3.94 9.23 0.39
CA PHE A 82 -2.48 9.18 0.23
C PHE A 82 -2.10 9.20 -1.25
N THR A 83 -1.15 10.06 -1.62
CA THR A 83 -0.57 10.06 -2.97
C THR A 83 0.74 9.31 -2.96
N ALA A 84 0.73 8.07 -3.43
CA ALA A 84 1.91 7.23 -3.47
C ALA A 84 2.78 7.55 -4.69
N PRO A 85 4.08 7.85 -4.53
CA PRO A 85 4.97 8.03 -5.67
C PRO A 85 5.33 6.67 -6.28
N PHE A 86 5.34 6.57 -7.61
CA PHE A 86 5.93 5.47 -8.35
C PHE A 86 7.05 5.99 -9.25
N TYR A 87 8.29 5.54 -9.00
CA TYR A 87 9.48 6.14 -9.60
C TYR A 87 9.94 5.44 -10.90
N ARG A 88 9.43 4.24 -11.19
CA ARG A 88 9.95 3.38 -12.27
C ARG A 88 9.00 3.34 -13.47
N THR A 89 8.60 4.51 -13.97
CA THR A 89 7.73 4.63 -15.15
C THR A 89 8.45 4.14 -16.41
N PRO A 90 7.93 3.14 -17.14
CA PRO A 90 8.57 2.60 -18.34
C PRO A 90 8.38 3.51 -19.55
N LYS A 91 9.10 3.24 -20.63
CA LYS A 91 8.84 3.82 -21.96
C LYS A 91 7.83 2.94 -22.71
N ALA A 92 6.57 3.03 -22.33
CA ALA A 92 5.46 2.28 -22.90
C ALA A 92 4.23 3.19 -23.05
N SER A 93 3.34 2.91 -24.01
CA SER A 93 2.11 3.69 -24.21
C SER A 93 1.12 3.56 -23.04
N SER A 94 1.11 2.40 -22.39
CA SER A 94 0.34 2.14 -21.17
C SER A 94 0.96 1.00 -20.36
N PHE A 95 0.63 0.94 -19.08
CA PHE A 95 0.96 -0.19 -18.22
C PHE A 95 0.02 -0.26 -17.01
N THR A 96 0.00 -1.42 -16.36
CA THR A 96 -0.79 -1.66 -15.16
C THR A 96 0.14 -1.91 -13.97
N LEU A 97 -0.18 -1.32 -12.83
CA LEU A 97 0.41 -1.64 -11.53
C LEU A 97 -0.60 -2.42 -10.70
N ARG A 98 -0.10 -3.24 -9.77
CA ARG A 98 -0.88 -3.88 -8.72
C ARG A 98 -0.45 -3.29 -7.39
N VAL A 99 -1.41 -2.77 -6.63
CA VAL A 99 -1.18 -2.14 -5.33
C VAL A 99 -1.92 -2.88 -4.23
N CYS A 100 -1.29 -3.05 -3.07
CA CYS A 100 -1.93 -3.54 -1.85
C CYS A 100 -1.22 -3.02 -0.60
N ILE A 101 -1.89 -3.12 0.54
CA ILE A 101 -1.34 -2.75 1.85
C ILE A 101 -0.85 -4.01 2.56
N GLY A 102 0.39 -3.97 3.04
CA GLY A 102 0.98 -4.97 3.90
C GLY A 102 1.37 -4.39 5.25
N MET A 103 1.27 -5.21 6.29
CA MET A 103 1.79 -4.92 7.62
C MET A 103 3.04 -5.75 7.87
N GLU A 104 4.09 -5.12 8.36
CA GLU A 104 5.35 -5.78 8.67
C GLU A 104 5.29 -6.51 10.02
N CYS A 105 5.68 -7.78 10.03
CA CYS A 105 5.72 -8.61 11.22
C CYS A 105 7.02 -8.38 12.01
N LEU A 106 6.93 -7.80 13.21
CA LEU A 106 8.08 -7.44 14.04
C LEU A 106 8.58 -8.55 14.98
N PHE A 107 8.39 -9.83 14.62
CA PHE A 107 8.84 -10.94 15.47
C PHE A 107 10.37 -11.10 15.41
N GLU A 108 10.99 -11.38 16.57
CA GLU A 108 12.44 -11.33 16.80
C GLU A 108 13.28 -12.29 15.92
N ASP A 109 12.68 -13.30 15.27
CA ASP A 109 13.41 -14.40 14.60
C ASP A 109 13.20 -14.51 13.07
N ILE A 110 12.52 -13.56 12.41
CA ILE A 110 12.17 -13.73 10.99
C ILE A 110 13.01 -12.83 10.07
N HIS A 111 13.89 -13.49 9.30
CA HIS A 111 14.58 -13.05 8.09
C HIS A 111 14.55 -11.55 7.77
N VAL A 112 15.62 -10.85 8.13
CA VAL A 112 15.91 -9.49 7.66
C VAL A 112 16.03 -9.52 6.13
N THR A 113 15.08 -8.89 5.43
CA THR A 113 15.21 -8.70 3.98
C THR A 113 16.30 -7.65 3.74
N LYS A 114 17.32 -8.01 2.95
CA LYS A 114 18.44 -7.12 2.60
C LYS A 114 17.99 -6.10 1.55
N GLY A 115 17.23 -5.10 1.96
CA GLY A 115 16.83 -3.97 1.13
C GLY A 115 17.07 -2.63 1.84
N TYR A 116 17.75 -1.69 1.18
CA TYR A 116 18.07 -0.38 1.78
C TYR A 116 16.85 0.56 1.92
N ALA A 117 15.67 0.22 1.36
CA ALA A 117 14.50 1.11 1.31
C ALA A 117 13.13 0.38 1.32
N GLY A 118 12.99 -0.73 2.05
CA GLY A 118 11.76 -1.53 2.08
C GLY A 118 11.50 -2.21 3.43
N PRO A 119 10.46 -3.05 3.53
CA PRO A 119 10.14 -3.80 4.74
C PRO A 119 11.31 -4.69 5.14
N LYS A 120 11.71 -4.65 6.41
CA LYS A 120 12.82 -5.47 6.91
C LYS A 120 12.38 -6.89 7.22
N HIS A 121 11.10 -7.10 7.51
CA HIS A 121 10.55 -8.42 7.83
C HIS A 121 9.45 -8.83 6.84
N VAL A 122 8.92 -10.03 7.02
CA VAL A 122 7.80 -10.55 6.24
C VAL A 122 6.59 -9.62 6.38
N LEU A 123 5.86 -9.44 5.27
CA LEU A 123 4.60 -8.71 5.22
C LEU A 123 3.41 -9.67 5.28
N VAL A 124 2.40 -9.30 6.06
CA VAL A 124 1.04 -9.86 5.98
C VAL A 124 0.17 -8.85 5.23
N TYR A 125 -0.45 -9.29 4.13
CA TYR A 125 -1.30 -8.41 3.32
C TYR A 125 -2.67 -8.22 3.94
N LEU A 126 -3.08 -6.97 4.10
CA LEU A 126 -4.32 -6.57 4.78
C LEU A 126 -5.49 -6.38 3.83
N CYS A 127 -5.24 -6.39 2.51
CA CYS A 127 -6.25 -6.21 1.47
C CYS A 127 -5.89 -6.99 0.21
N GLN A 128 -6.87 -7.18 -0.68
CA GLN A 128 -6.62 -7.69 -2.03
C GLN A 128 -5.83 -6.67 -2.87
N GLU A 129 -5.11 -7.17 -3.88
CA GLU A 129 -4.48 -6.32 -4.88
C GLU A 129 -5.54 -5.54 -5.67
N LYS A 130 -5.21 -4.29 -5.99
CA LYS A 130 -5.97 -3.43 -6.89
C LYS A 130 -5.11 -3.06 -8.08
N ASN A 131 -5.70 -3.11 -9.27
CA ASN A 131 -5.05 -2.64 -10.48
C ASN A 131 -5.08 -1.11 -10.53
N VAL A 132 -3.97 -0.52 -10.97
CA VAL A 132 -3.86 0.89 -11.32
C VAL A 132 -3.45 0.97 -12.78
N TYR A 133 -4.26 1.62 -13.59
CA TYR A 133 -4.06 1.75 -15.03
C TYR A 133 -3.40 3.08 -15.34
N LEU A 134 -2.32 3.05 -16.13
CA LEU A 134 -1.59 4.25 -16.52
C LEU A 134 -1.44 4.34 -18.05
N ARG A 135 -1.52 5.56 -18.57
CA ARG A 135 -1.35 5.89 -20.00
C ARG A 135 -0.38 7.06 -20.15
N MET A 136 0.53 6.94 -21.11
CA MET A 136 1.53 7.97 -21.38
C MET A 136 0.85 9.18 -22.04
N VAL A 137 1.30 10.39 -21.66
CA VAL A 137 0.95 11.66 -22.34
C VAL A 137 1.93 12.01 -23.44
#